data_AF-A0A6V8DT15-F1
#
_entry.id   AF-A0A6V8DT15-F1
#
_cell.length_a   1.000
_cell.length_b   1.000
_cell.length_c   1.000
_cell.angle_alpha   90.00
_cell.angle_beta   90.00
_cell.angle_gamma   90.00
#
_symmetry.space_group_name_H-M   'P 1'
#
loop_
_entity.id
_entity.type
_entity.pdbx_description
1 polymer ?
#
loop_
_entity_poly.entity_id
_entity_poly.type
_entity_poly.pdbx_seq_one_letter_code
_entity_poly.pdbx_strand_id
1 'polypeptide(L)'
;EGRAPLKPFSDVKEMVDKLSILFHKMSLDLGEKFDMLVEMDTLDLDTRKGKAPGGYQYYLQKSRVPFIFMNAAGLQGDLETMIHEAGHAFHSMYCGHLELIGERSYPIEFAEVASMSMELMTQEQWGEFYGPEEVNRARLGHLEGVIFLLPWIATIDSFQHWIYSNPEHTREERKFAWNAIRDRFGSNMDWGDYKIHRDTSWQQQGHLFGVPFYYVEYGIAQLGALQLWRTQRKDPGKALSDYSNGMTLGNTKTLPELFSAADIELGFGEEHLSSLIKEVRVAMAELD
;
A
#
# COMPACT_ATOMS: atom_id res chain seq x y z
N GLU A 1 13.96 14.47 -16.05
CA GLU A 1 14.70 15.74 -15.84
C GLU A 1 16.01 15.62 -15.04
N GLY A 2 16.61 14.43 -14.85
CA GLY A 2 17.93 14.34 -14.18
C GLY A 2 18.00 14.90 -12.75
N ARG A 3 16.85 15.10 -12.09
CA ARG A 3 16.75 15.59 -10.70
C ARG A 3 17.30 14.55 -9.72
N ALA A 4 17.89 15.01 -8.61
CA ALA A 4 18.39 14.13 -7.56
C ALA A 4 17.23 13.33 -6.90
N PRO A 5 17.45 12.09 -6.41
CA PRO A 5 16.43 11.32 -5.70
C PRO A 5 15.85 12.07 -4.49
N LEU A 6 14.56 11.87 -4.19
CA LEU A 6 13.93 12.41 -2.98
C LEU A 6 14.52 11.73 -1.73
N LYS A 7 14.72 12.53 -0.67
CA LYS A 7 15.24 12.07 0.63
C LYS A 7 14.37 12.64 1.77
N PRO A 8 13.31 11.94 2.19
CA PRO A 8 12.38 12.46 3.20
C PRO A 8 12.96 12.56 4.61
N PHE A 9 13.96 11.74 4.90
CA PHE A 9 14.60 11.63 6.21
C PHE A 9 16.04 11.13 6.08
N SER A 10 16.85 11.41 7.09
CA SER A 10 18.26 11.04 7.17
C SER A 10 18.47 9.75 7.98
N ASP A 11 17.60 9.50 8.95
CA ASP A 11 17.60 8.30 9.79
C ASP A 11 16.17 7.93 10.25
N VAL A 12 16.03 6.75 10.86
CA VAL A 12 14.74 6.25 11.36
C VAL A 12 14.13 7.15 12.43
N LYS A 13 14.93 7.77 13.29
CA LYS A 13 14.41 8.64 14.34
C LYS A 13 13.74 9.88 13.73
N GLU A 14 14.38 10.53 12.77
CA GLU A 14 13.81 11.65 12.04
C GLU A 14 12.51 11.25 11.33
N MET A 15 12.48 10.07 10.69
CA MET A 15 11.26 9.55 10.06
C MET A 15 10.12 9.39 11.06
N VAL A 16 10.37 8.75 12.21
CA VAL A 16 9.37 8.51 13.26
C VAL A 16 8.87 9.82 13.87
N ASP A 17 9.76 10.76 14.21
CA ASP A 17 9.39 12.05 14.79
C ASP A 17 8.49 12.84 13.83
N LYS A 18 8.82 12.88 12.53
CA LYS A 18 8.00 13.54 11.51
C LYS A 18 6.67 12.83 11.25
N LEU A 19 6.63 11.50 11.30
CA LEU A 19 5.40 10.73 11.15
C LEU A 19 4.43 10.98 12.31
N SER A 20 4.92 11.07 13.55
CA SER A 20 4.09 11.46 14.70
C SER A 20 3.43 12.82 14.45
N ILE A 21 4.19 13.84 14.05
CA ILE A 21 3.65 15.17 13.68
C ILE A 21 2.62 15.04 12.56
N LEU A 22 2.93 14.27 11.51
CA LEU A 22 2.05 14.05 10.38
C LEU A 22 0.69 13.46 10.82
N PHE A 23 0.69 12.39 11.61
CA PHE A 23 -0.54 11.72 12.00
C PHE A 23 -1.37 12.57 12.96
N HIS A 24 -0.73 13.33 13.87
CA HIS A 24 -1.43 14.32 14.70
C HIS A 24 -2.07 15.45 13.89
N LYS A 25 -1.44 15.86 12.78
CA LYS A 25 -2.03 16.84 11.84
C LYS A 25 -3.24 16.28 11.08
N MET A 26 -3.31 14.97 10.88
CA MET A 26 -4.49 14.31 10.29
C MET A 26 -5.61 14.19 11.32
N SER A 27 -5.33 13.63 12.49
CA SER A 27 -6.27 13.57 13.62
C SER A 27 -5.57 13.23 14.92
N LEU A 28 -6.17 13.62 16.04
CA LEU A 28 -5.71 13.21 17.37
C LEU A 28 -5.66 11.68 17.51
N ASP A 29 -6.69 10.97 17.01
CA ASP A 29 -6.80 9.52 17.15
C ASP A 29 -5.67 8.77 16.41
N LEU A 30 -5.36 9.12 15.17
CA LEU A 30 -4.24 8.50 14.44
C LEU A 30 -2.88 8.87 15.06
N GLY A 31 -2.71 10.11 15.51
CA GLY A 31 -1.50 10.57 16.20
C GLY A 31 -1.23 9.76 17.46
N GLU A 32 -2.24 9.61 18.33
CA GLU A 32 -2.13 8.83 19.57
C GLU A 32 -1.87 7.34 19.30
N LYS A 33 -2.49 6.75 18.27
CA LYS A 33 -2.20 5.36 17.86
C LYS A 33 -0.76 5.20 17.39
N PHE A 34 -0.25 6.14 16.61
CA PHE A 34 1.14 6.09 16.15
C PHE A 34 2.12 6.24 17.31
N ASP A 35 1.89 7.20 18.21
CA ASP A 35 2.73 7.42 19.38
C ASP A 35 2.76 6.18 20.29
N MET A 36 1.62 5.47 20.45
CA MET A 36 1.58 4.20 21.17
C MET A 36 2.55 3.16 20.58
N LEU A 37 2.68 3.05 19.26
CA LEU A 37 3.64 2.12 18.63
C LEU A 37 5.09 2.47 18.99
N VAL A 38 5.39 3.77 19.07
CA VAL A 38 6.71 4.28 19.45
C VAL A 38 6.97 4.01 20.94
N GLU A 39 6.03 4.36 21.82
CA GLU A 39 6.14 4.18 23.27
C GLU A 39 6.26 2.71 23.68
N MET A 40 5.62 1.81 22.94
CA MET A 40 5.65 0.37 23.20
C MET A 40 6.84 -0.36 22.57
N ASP A 41 7.75 0.36 21.88
CA ASP A 41 8.94 -0.18 21.23
C ASP A 41 8.61 -1.31 20.22
N THR A 42 7.56 -1.10 19.42
CA THR A 42 7.06 -2.10 18.46
C THR A 42 7.39 -1.77 17.00
N LEU A 43 8.49 -1.04 16.78
CA LEU A 43 8.95 -0.60 15.46
C LEU A 43 10.38 -1.14 15.19
N ASP A 44 10.54 -2.02 14.20
CA ASP A 44 11.84 -2.49 13.71
C ASP A 44 12.08 -2.03 12.28
N LEU A 45 12.59 -0.80 12.14
CA LEU A 45 12.57 -0.06 10.87
C LEU A 45 13.94 -0.02 10.15
N ASP A 46 15.05 -0.04 10.89
CA ASP A 46 16.40 0.09 10.29
C ASP A 46 16.80 -1.12 9.44
N THR A 47 17.46 -0.87 8.31
CA THR A 47 18.12 -1.92 7.53
C THR A 47 19.39 -2.42 8.22
N ARG A 48 19.64 -3.73 8.18
CA ARG A 48 20.86 -4.35 8.72
C ARG A 48 21.21 -5.66 8.02
N LYS A 49 22.49 -6.02 8.03
CA LYS A 49 22.98 -7.27 7.42
C LYS A 49 22.24 -8.48 7.99
N GLY A 50 21.64 -9.28 7.12
CA GLY A 50 20.90 -10.49 7.49
C GLY A 50 19.44 -10.26 7.90
N LYS A 51 18.93 -9.02 7.88
CA LYS A 51 17.50 -8.74 8.01
C LYS A 51 16.74 -9.20 6.77
N ALA A 52 15.56 -9.76 6.96
CA ALA A 52 14.69 -10.19 5.86
C ALA A 52 14.25 -8.97 5.01
N PRO A 53 14.07 -9.13 3.69
CA PRO A 53 13.62 -8.05 2.83
C PRO A 53 12.14 -7.72 3.04
N GLY A 54 11.72 -6.54 2.56
CA GLY A 54 10.32 -6.09 2.57
C GLY A 54 9.90 -5.32 3.83
N GLY A 55 8.60 -5.11 3.95
CA GLY A 55 7.90 -4.60 5.12
C GLY A 55 6.71 -5.49 5.45
N TYR A 56 6.30 -5.50 6.73
CA TYR A 56 5.04 -6.08 7.16
C TYR A 56 4.61 -5.53 8.52
N GLN A 57 3.32 -5.65 8.78
CA GLN A 57 2.71 -5.47 10.10
C GLN A 57 2.30 -6.82 10.67
N TYR A 58 2.56 -7.03 11.97
CA TYR A 58 2.16 -8.23 12.70
C TYR A 58 1.41 -7.89 13.98
N TYR A 59 0.25 -8.50 14.22
CA TYR A 59 -0.55 -8.20 15.40
C TYR A 59 -0.27 -9.16 16.56
N LEU A 60 0.25 -8.64 17.67
CA LEU A 60 0.58 -9.43 18.86
C LEU A 60 -0.69 -9.72 19.67
N GLN A 61 -1.37 -10.83 19.34
CA GLN A 61 -2.70 -11.19 19.84
C GLN A 61 -2.88 -11.14 21.38
N LYS A 62 -1.82 -11.43 22.15
CA LYS A 62 -1.87 -11.42 23.62
C LYS A 62 -1.85 -10.01 24.20
N SER A 63 -0.93 -9.16 23.72
CA SER A 63 -0.82 -7.77 24.17
C SER A 63 -1.80 -6.84 23.46
N ARG A 64 -2.36 -7.27 22.32
CA ARG A 64 -3.22 -6.49 21.42
C ARG A 64 -2.51 -5.28 20.81
N VAL A 65 -1.20 -5.41 20.58
CA VAL A 65 -0.35 -4.33 20.07
C VAL A 65 0.22 -4.73 18.70
N PRO A 66 0.13 -3.87 17.68
CA PRO A 66 0.79 -4.10 16.40
C PRO A 66 2.31 -3.97 16.50
N PHE A 67 3.02 -4.72 15.67
CA PHE A 67 4.45 -4.58 15.42
C PHE A 67 4.68 -4.26 13.94
N ILE A 68 5.56 -3.31 13.65
CA ILE A 68 5.92 -2.93 12.28
C ILE A 68 7.36 -3.33 12.02
N PHE A 69 7.57 -4.02 10.91
CA PHE A 69 8.87 -4.39 10.38
C PHE A 69 9.04 -3.75 9.00
N MET A 70 10.18 -3.12 8.74
CA MET A 70 10.55 -2.69 7.39
C MET A 70 12.07 -2.51 7.27
N ASN A 71 12.55 -2.05 6.12
CA ASN A 71 13.96 -1.78 5.87
C ASN A 71 14.14 -0.36 5.31
N ALA A 72 14.36 0.63 6.19
CA ALA A 72 14.58 2.02 5.80
C ALA A 72 16.03 2.27 5.34
N ALA A 73 16.18 3.03 4.25
CA ALA A 73 17.43 3.48 3.65
C ALA A 73 17.42 4.98 3.24
N GLY A 74 16.38 5.73 3.63
CA GLY A 74 16.25 7.18 3.36
C GLY A 74 15.63 7.52 2.01
N LEU A 75 14.89 6.60 1.40
CA LEU A 75 14.23 6.76 0.11
C LEU A 75 12.74 7.10 0.28
N GLN A 76 12.13 7.72 -0.74
CA GLN A 76 10.69 7.97 -0.77
C GLN A 76 9.86 6.70 -0.57
N GLY A 77 10.24 5.59 -1.22
CA GLY A 77 9.55 4.31 -1.06
C GLY A 77 9.61 3.75 0.37
N ASP A 78 10.60 4.14 1.17
CA ASP A 78 10.69 3.74 2.57
C ASP A 78 9.64 4.49 3.41
N LEU A 79 9.44 5.79 3.14
CA LEU A 79 8.38 6.57 3.77
C LEU A 79 7.01 6.00 3.44
N GLU A 80 6.76 5.69 2.17
CA GLU A 80 5.52 5.06 1.70
C GLU A 80 5.30 3.70 2.37
N THR A 81 6.35 2.86 2.45
CA THR A 81 6.28 1.57 3.17
C THR A 81 5.92 1.77 4.64
N MET A 82 6.56 2.72 5.34
CA MET A 82 6.24 2.96 6.75
C MET A 82 4.78 3.40 6.95
N ILE A 83 4.26 4.25 6.06
CA ILE A 83 2.87 4.71 6.08
C ILE A 83 1.90 3.56 5.78
N HIS A 84 2.25 2.70 4.82
CA HIS A 84 1.50 1.49 4.49
C HIS A 84 1.35 0.59 5.73
N GLU A 85 2.47 0.25 6.37
CA GLU A 85 2.44 -0.60 7.58
C GLU A 85 1.74 0.07 8.76
N ALA A 86 1.82 1.40 8.89
CA ALA A 86 1.05 2.16 9.88
C ALA A 86 -0.46 2.02 9.65
N GLY A 87 -0.93 2.02 8.40
CA GLY A 87 -2.34 1.78 8.10
C GLY A 87 -2.82 0.39 8.52
N HIS A 88 -2.01 -0.65 8.30
CA HIS A 88 -2.31 -1.98 8.86
C HIS A 88 -2.32 -1.97 10.40
N ALA A 89 -1.38 -1.28 11.03
CA ALA A 89 -1.32 -1.16 12.49
C ALA A 89 -2.55 -0.45 13.05
N PHE A 90 -3.02 0.62 12.40
CA PHE A 90 -4.24 1.32 12.78
C PHE A 90 -5.46 0.41 12.66
N HIS A 91 -5.60 -0.36 11.56
CA HIS A 91 -6.68 -1.34 11.42
C HIS A 91 -6.67 -2.36 12.57
N SER A 92 -5.50 -2.94 12.87
CA SER A 92 -5.30 -3.83 14.02
C SER A 92 -5.69 -3.20 15.36
N MET A 93 -5.44 -1.90 15.56
CA MET A 93 -5.84 -1.19 16.77
C MET A 93 -7.34 -0.91 16.82
N TYR A 94 -7.96 -0.51 15.70
CA TYR A 94 -9.40 -0.26 15.62
C TYR A 94 -10.20 -1.50 15.95
N CYS A 95 -9.84 -2.67 15.40
CA CYS A 95 -10.53 -3.92 15.69
C CYS A 95 -10.04 -4.61 16.99
N GLY A 96 -9.05 -4.03 17.69
CA GLY A 96 -8.43 -4.62 18.89
C GLY A 96 -9.38 -4.80 20.08
N HIS A 97 -10.51 -4.11 20.08
CA HIS A 97 -11.56 -4.26 21.08
C HIS A 97 -12.35 -5.58 20.95
N LEU A 98 -12.27 -6.26 19.80
CA LEU A 98 -12.96 -7.54 19.57
C LEU A 98 -12.28 -8.65 20.39
N GLU A 99 -13.12 -9.47 21.03
CA GLU A 99 -12.66 -10.48 21.99
C GLU A 99 -12.10 -11.72 21.29
N LEU A 100 -12.74 -12.16 20.20
CA LEU A 100 -12.30 -13.34 19.47
C LEU A 100 -11.13 -12.98 18.55
N ILE A 101 -10.06 -13.78 18.60
CA ILE A 101 -8.92 -13.62 17.68
C ILE A 101 -9.37 -13.66 16.21
N GLY A 102 -10.31 -14.55 15.87
CA GLY A 102 -10.84 -14.66 14.51
C GLY A 102 -11.64 -13.44 14.04
N GLU A 103 -12.25 -12.68 14.96
CA GLU A 103 -12.93 -11.42 14.65
C GLU A 103 -11.94 -10.27 14.43
N ARG A 104 -10.74 -10.35 15.01
CA ARG A 104 -9.65 -9.38 14.76
C ARG A 104 -8.91 -9.65 13.45
N SER A 105 -8.99 -10.87 12.92
CA SER A 105 -8.34 -11.26 11.65
C SER A 105 -9.18 -10.84 10.45
N TYR A 106 -9.07 -9.59 10.02
CA TYR A 106 -9.80 -9.02 8.88
C TYR A 106 -9.45 -9.65 7.52
N PRO A 107 -10.37 -9.60 6.53
CA PRO A 107 -10.09 -10.03 5.16
C PRO A 107 -8.90 -9.27 4.57
N ILE A 108 -8.03 -9.99 3.85
CA ILE A 108 -6.72 -9.48 3.43
C ILE A 108 -6.85 -8.31 2.44
N GLU A 109 -7.87 -8.36 1.59
CA GLU A 109 -8.22 -7.32 0.65
C GLU A 109 -8.68 -6.03 1.36
N PHE A 110 -9.34 -6.13 2.51
CA PHE A 110 -9.72 -4.97 3.31
C PHE A 110 -8.58 -4.51 4.22
N ALA A 111 -7.63 -5.40 4.54
CA ALA A 111 -6.36 -5.02 5.15
C ALA A 111 -5.60 -4.03 4.26
N GLU A 112 -5.54 -4.31 2.96
CA GLU A 112 -4.89 -3.46 1.98
C GLU A 112 -5.64 -2.14 1.73
N VAL A 113 -6.98 -2.12 1.84
CA VAL A 113 -7.71 -0.83 1.83
C VAL A 113 -7.18 0.05 2.96
N ALA A 114 -6.89 -0.52 4.13
CA ALA A 114 -6.41 0.25 5.26
C ALA A 114 -5.02 0.87 5.07
N SER A 115 -4.07 0.10 4.54
CA SER A 115 -2.70 0.54 4.29
C SER A 115 -2.62 1.53 3.14
N MET A 116 -3.19 1.17 1.98
CA MET A 116 -3.14 1.99 0.77
C MET A 116 -3.94 3.30 0.90
N SER A 117 -5.00 3.32 1.70
CA SER A 117 -5.70 4.57 2.04
C SER A 117 -4.79 5.54 2.80
N MET A 118 -3.98 5.06 3.73
CA MET A 118 -3.08 5.93 4.49
C MET A 118 -2.00 6.53 3.58
N GLU A 119 -1.42 5.74 2.66
CA GLU A 119 -0.46 6.25 1.67
C GLU A 119 -1.03 7.45 0.88
N LEU A 120 -2.28 7.34 0.43
CA LEU A 120 -2.97 8.40 -0.30
C LEU A 120 -3.38 9.58 0.60
N MET A 121 -4.01 9.32 1.74
CA MET A 121 -4.61 10.34 2.61
C MET A 121 -3.55 11.17 3.35
N THR A 122 -2.35 10.63 3.59
CA THR A 122 -1.25 11.36 4.23
C THR A 122 -0.55 12.36 3.31
N GLN A 123 -0.80 12.31 1.98
CA GLN A 123 -0.10 13.16 1.01
C GLN A 123 -0.16 14.65 1.34
N GLU A 124 -1.30 15.15 1.82
CA GLU A 124 -1.47 16.57 2.17
C GLU A 124 -0.49 17.03 3.25
N GLN A 125 -0.04 16.11 4.10
CA GLN A 125 0.89 16.36 5.20
C GLN A 125 2.34 16.01 4.84
N TRP A 126 2.66 15.53 3.63
CA TRP A 126 4.04 15.23 3.23
C TRP A 126 4.98 16.46 3.22
N GLY A 127 4.44 17.67 3.36
CA GLY A 127 5.22 18.88 3.60
C GLY A 127 6.05 18.84 4.90
N GLU A 128 5.76 17.92 5.84
CA GLU A 128 6.63 17.68 7.00
C GLU A 128 8.01 17.10 6.62
N PHE A 129 8.09 16.40 5.48
CA PHE A 129 9.31 15.72 5.03
C PHE A 129 10.07 16.53 3.98
N TYR A 130 9.42 17.48 3.32
CA TYR A 130 9.90 18.11 2.09
C TYR A 130 9.68 19.61 2.03
N GLY A 131 10.54 20.30 1.28
CA GLY A 131 10.26 21.66 0.85
C GLY A 131 9.15 21.72 -0.23
N PRO A 132 8.63 22.93 -0.55
CA PRO A 132 7.50 23.11 -1.46
C PRO A 132 7.67 22.52 -2.88
N GLU A 133 8.88 22.49 -3.43
CA GLU A 133 9.13 21.91 -4.76
C GLU A 133 9.18 20.37 -4.72
N GLU A 134 9.79 19.81 -3.68
CA GLU A 134 9.98 18.37 -3.53
C GLU A 134 8.69 17.66 -3.11
N VAL A 135 7.83 18.31 -2.32
CA VAL A 135 6.57 17.72 -1.86
C VAL A 135 5.62 17.43 -3.03
N ASN A 136 5.48 18.35 -4.00
CA ASN A 136 4.64 18.13 -5.17
C ASN A 136 5.19 17.01 -6.04
N ARG A 137 6.52 16.94 -6.20
CA ARG A 137 7.19 15.85 -6.91
C ARG A 137 6.96 14.49 -6.23
N ALA A 138 7.00 14.43 -4.89
CA ALA A 138 6.72 13.22 -4.13
C ALA A 138 5.29 12.74 -4.37
N ARG A 139 4.31 13.65 -4.20
CA ARG A 139 2.89 13.37 -4.42
C ARG A 139 2.60 12.91 -5.84
N LEU A 140 3.15 13.62 -6.83
CA LEU A 140 2.99 13.26 -8.24
C LEU A 140 3.56 11.86 -8.52
N GLY A 141 4.78 11.57 -8.05
CA GLY A 141 5.40 10.27 -8.24
C GLY A 141 4.62 9.12 -7.60
N HIS A 142 4.02 9.34 -6.43
CA HIS A 142 3.16 8.36 -5.79
C HIS A 142 1.85 8.14 -6.57
N LEU A 143 1.18 9.20 -7.03
CA LEU A 143 -0.02 9.10 -7.87
C LEU A 143 0.25 8.42 -9.23
N GLU A 144 1.40 8.68 -9.84
CA GLU A 144 1.88 7.93 -11.01
C GLU A 144 2.06 6.44 -10.66
N GLY A 145 2.69 6.16 -9.51
CA GLY A 145 2.87 4.81 -8.96
C GLY A 145 1.56 4.04 -8.83
N VAL A 146 0.51 4.67 -8.31
CA VAL A 146 -0.84 4.09 -8.22
C VAL A 146 -1.37 3.65 -9.60
N ILE A 147 -1.16 4.47 -10.64
CA ILE A 147 -1.58 4.13 -12.01
C ILE A 147 -0.74 2.97 -12.56
N PHE A 148 0.57 2.98 -12.35
CA PHE A 148 1.48 1.92 -12.81
C PHE A 148 1.27 0.59 -12.08
N LEU A 149 0.80 0.63 -10.83
CA LEU A 149 0.57 -0.55 -10.01
C LEU A 149 -0.54 -1.44 -10.57
N LEU A 150 -1.62 -0.86 -11.10
CA LEU A 150 -2.77 -1.62 -11.64
C LEU A 150 -2.41 -2.62 -12.77
N PRO A 151 -1.72 -2.23 -13.86
CA PRO A 151 -1.28 -3.18 -14.88
C PRO A 151 -0.21 -4.16 -14.36
N TRP A 152 0.59 -3.76 -13.36
CA TRP A 152 1.54 -4.66 -12.72
C TRP A 152 0.84 -5.76 -11.92
N ILE A 153 -0.23 -5.42 -11.18
CA ILE A 153 -1.08 -6.39 -10.49
C ILE A 153 -1.67 -7.39 -11.48
N ALA A 154 -2.27 -6.90 -12.57
CA ALA A 154 -2.82 -7.76 -13.63
C ALA A 154 -1.76 -8.68 -14.24
N THR A 155 -0.51 -8.21 -14.37
CA THR A 155 0.63 -9.00 -14.85
C THR A 155 0.96 -10.15 -13.90
N ILE A 156 1.12 -9.85 -12.60
CA ILE A 156 1.47 -10.85 -11.59
C ILE A 156 0.36 -11.89 -11.41
N ASP A 157 -0.89 -11.44 -11.28
CA ASP A 157 -2.04 -12.32 -11.10
C ASP A 157 -2.26 -13.23 -12.33
N SER A 158 -2.20 -12.68 -13.54
CA SER A 158 -2.30 -13.47 -14.78
C SER A 158 -1.21 -14.52 -14.88
N PHE A 159 0.02 -14.17 -14.48
CA PHE A 159 1.14 -15.12 -14.50
C PHE A 159 0.92 -16.24 -13.48
N GLN A 160 0.41 -15.91 -12.30
CA GLN A 160 0.12 -16.90 -11.27
C GLN A 160 -1.00 -17.85 -11.69
N HIS A 161 -2.09 -17.35 -12.28
CA HIS A 161 -3.12 -18.19 -12.88
C HIS A 161 -2.56 -19.13 -13.95
N TRP A 162 -1.65 -18.63 -14.81
CA TRP A 162 -0.99 -19.47 -15.81
C TRP A 162 -0.15 -20.57 -15.17
N ILE A 163 0.65 -20.26 -14.13
CA ILE A 163 1.46 -21.24 -13.39
C ILE A 163 0.58 -22.38 -12.86
N TYR A 164 -0.47 -22.05 -12.12
CA TYR A 164 -1.31 -23.07 -11.46
C TYR A 164 -2.26 -23.80 -12.41
N SER A 165 -2.58 -23.21 -13.57
CA SER A 165 -3.36 -23.88 -14.63
C SER A 165 -2.49 -24.79 -15.52
N ASN A 166 -1.16 -24.70 -15.41
CA ASN A 166 -0.20 -25.49 -16.20
C ASN A 166 0.84 -26.16 -15.29
N PRO A 167 0.44 -27.08 -14.39
CA PRO A 167 1.32 -27.59 -13.33
C PRO A 167 2.56 -28.36 -13.82
N GLU A 168 2.55 -28.84 -15.07
CA GLU A 168 3.67 -29.56 -15.69
C GLU A 168 4.62 -28.65 -16.48
N HIS A 169 4.49 -27.33 -16.35
CA HIS A 169 5.31 -26.37 -17.10
C HIS A 169 6.82 -26.55 -16.87
N THR A 170 7.59 -26.28 -17.91
CA THR A 170 9.05 -26.20 -17.87
C THR A 170 9.51 -24.79 -17.45
N ARG A 171 10.83 -24.62 -17.29
CA ARG A 171 11.41 -23.28 -17.05
C ARG A 171 11.29 -22.38 -18.29
N GLU A 172 11.38 -22.95 -19.48
CA GLU A 172 11.31 -22.18 -20.72
C GLU A 172 9.88 -21.73 -21.02
N GLU A 173 8.89 -22.57 -20.74
CA GLU A 173 7.47 -22.19 -20.86
C GLU A 173 7.11 -21.07 -19.87
N ARG A 174 7.64 -21.10 -18.64
CA ARG A 174 7.49 -19.99 -17.68
C ARG A 174 8.01 -18.67 -18.23
N LYS A 175 9.21 -18.68 -18.81
CA LYS A 175 9.80 -17.50 -19.45
C LYS A 175 8.92 -16.99 -20.60
N PHE A 176 8.46 -17.88 -21.46
CA PHE A 176 7.59 -17.50 -22.59
C PHE A 176 6.27 -16.89 -22.10
N ALA A 177 5.60 -17.53 -21.14
CA ALA A 177 4.36 -17.04 -20.57
C ALA A 177 4.54 -15.69 -19.86
N TRP A 178 5.58 -15.56 -19.03
CA TRP A 178 5.94 -14.30 -18.38
C TRP A 178 6.11 -13.17 -19.40
N ASN A 179 6.91 -13.41 -20.44
CA ASN A 179 7.16 -12.40 -21.47
C ASN A 179 5.90 -12.01 -22.25
N ALA A 180 5.06 -12.98 -22.62
CA ALA A 180 3.81 -12.72 -23.32
C ALA A 180 2.82 -11.91 -22.47
N ILE A 181 2.72 -12.21 -21.18
CA ILE A 181 1.87 -11.44 -20.24
C ILE A 181 2.43 -10.04 -20.04
N ARG A 182 3.75 -9.89 -19.92
CA ARG A 182 4.38 -8.58 -19.77
C ARG A 182 4.27 -7.73 -21.03
N ASP A 183 4.25 -8.33 -22.23
CA ASP A 183 3.95 -7.61 -23.48
C ASP A 183 2.49 -7.16 -23.57
N ARG A 184 1.57 -7.89 -22.94
CA ARG A 184 0.13 -7.56 -22.91
C ARG A 184 -0.18 -6.36 -22.00
N PHE A 185 0.39 -6.34 -20.80
CA PHE A 185 0.05 -5.35 -19.77
C PHE A 185 1.13 -4.29 -19.53
N GLY A 186 2.39 -4.60 -19.84
CA GLY A 186 3.52 -3.72 -19.59
C GLY A 186 3.73 -2.69 -20.69
N SER A 187 4.61 -1.73 -20.42
CA SER A 187 5.01 -0.72 -21.40
C SER A 187 5.85 -1.33 -22.54
N ASN A 188 5.74 -0.75 -23.73
CA ASN A 188 6.64 -1.05 -24.84
C ASN A 188 8.06 -0.53 -24.51
N MET A 189 8.91 -1.42 -24.03
CA MET A 189 10.25 -1.10 -23.52
C MET A 189 11.31 -1.81 -24.36
N ASP A 190 12.37 -1.07 -24.73
CA ASP A 190 13.58 -1.68 -25.27
C ASP A 190 14.43 -2.24 -24.12
N TRP A 191 14.62 -3.55 -24.13
CA TRP A 191 15.37 -4.24 -23.09
C TRP A 191 16.87 -4.32 -23.39
N GLY A 192 17.33 -4.02 -24.61
CA GLY A 192 18.73 -4.09 -24.99
C GLY A 192 19.43 -5.38 -24.51
N ASP A 193 20.45 -5.20 -23.68
CA ASP A 193 21.25 -6.29 -23.08
C ASP A 193 20.60 -6.91 -21.82
N TYR A 194 19.51 -6.33 -21.30
CA TYR A 194 18.81 -6.75 -20.09
C TYR A 194 17.72 -7.81 -20.33
N LYS A 195 17.80 -8.57 -21.43
CA LYS A 195 16.82 -9.63 -21.75
C LYS A 195 16.77 -10.73 -20.69
N ILE A 196 17.88 -11.05 -20.03
CA ILE A 196 17.88 -12.04 -18.94
C ILE A 196 17.05 -11.53 -17.75
N HIS A 197 17.20 -10.24 -17.41
CA HIS A 197 16.37 -9.62 -16.37
C HIS A 197 14.90 -9.63 -16.78
N ARG A 198 14.60 -9.27 -18.03
CA ARG A 198 13.26 -9.36 -18.62
C ARG A 198 12.61 -10.73 -18.39
N ASP A 199 13.35 -11.80 -18.67
CA ASP A 199 12.89 -13.19 -18.61
C ASP A 199 12.63 -13.71 -17.19
N THR A 200 13.27 -13.09 -16.18
CA THR A 200 13.35 -13.62 -14.81
C THR A 200 12.87 -12.66 -13.74
N SER A 201 12.51 -11.43 -14.07
CA SER A 201 12.17 -10.37 -13.11
C SER A 201 11.00 -10.74 -12.18
N TRP A 202 10.06 -11.58 -12.62
CA TRP A 202 8.99 -12.10 -11.76
C TRP A 202 9.51 -12.81 -10.50
N GLN A 203 10.73 -13.36 -10.52
CA GLN A 203 11.31 -14.07 -9.38
C GLN A 203 11.62 -13.13 -8.20
N GLN A 204 11.74 -11.83 -8.45
CA GLN A 204 11.90 -10.83 -7.40
C GLN A 204 10.60 -10.57 -6.64
N GLN A 205 9.46 -10.97 -7.20
CA GLN A 205 8.16 -10.82 -6.57
C GLN A 205 7.95 -11.90 -5.50
N GLY A 206 8.34 -11.59 -4.26
CA GLY A 206 8.25 -12.53 -3.13
C GLY A 206 6.86 -13.12 -2.90
N HIS A 207 5.80 -12.34 -3.17
CA HIS A 207 4.40 -12.75 -3.05
C HIS A 207 4.05 -14.00 -3.86
N LEU A 208 4.66 -14.20 -5.03
CA LEU A 208 4.42 -15.40 -5.85
C LEU A 208 4.79 -16.71 -5.14
N PHE A 209 5.72 -16.63 -4.19
CA PHE A 209 6.24 -17.78 -3.43
C PHE A 209 5.68 -17.84 -2.00
N GLY A 210 5.53 -16.69 -1.34
CA GLY A 210 5.12 -16.62 0.06
C GLY A 210 3.61 -16.73 0.27
N VAL A 211 2.82 -16.06 -0.57
CA VAL A 211 1.35 -15.97 -0.41
C VAL A 211 0.68 -16.01 -1.80
N PRO A 212 0.51 -17.21 -2.40
CA PRO A 212 -0.08 -17.31 -3.72
C PRO A 212 -1.49 -16.70 -3.81
N PHE A 213 -1.77 -16.05 -4.93
CA PHE A 213 -3.01 -15.34 -5.30
C PHE A 213 -3.34 -14.09 -4.47
N TYR A 214 -2.47 -13.67 -3.56
CA TYR A 214 -2.67 -12.44 -2.79
C TYR A 214 -2.46 -11.15 -3.62
N TYR A 215 -1.69 -11.19 -4.71
CA TYR A 215 -1.30 -9.95 -5.37
C TYR A 215 -2.47 -9.19 -6.04
N VAL A 216 -3.56 -9.90 -6.38
CA VAL A 216 -4.78 -9.28 -6.91
C VAL A 216 -5.50 -8.41 -5.86
N GLU A 217 -5.27 -8.71 -4.58
CA GLU A 217 -5.93 -8.02 -3.46
C GLU A 217 -5.51 -6.55 -3.38
N TYR A 218 -4.26 -6.23 -3.72
CA TYR A 218 -3.80 -4.84 -3.92
C TYR A 218 -4.65 -4.10 -4.96
N GLY A 219 -5.12 -4.79 -6.00
CA GLY A 219 -5.95 -4.19 -7.05
C GLY A 219 -7.34 -3.84 -6.54
N ILE A 220 -7.96 -4.78 -5.82
CA ILE A 220 -9.27 -4.57 -5.17
C ILE A 220 -9.17 -3.43 -4.15
N ALA A 221 -8.13 -3.46 -3.33
CA ALA A 221 -7.88 -2.49 -2.29
C ALA A 221 -7.57 -1.09 -2.81
N GLN A 222 -6.77 -0.97 -3.87
CA GLN A 222 -6.44 0.32 -4.48
C GLN A 222 -7.71 1.08 -4.92
N LEU A 223 -8.74 0.37 -5.41
CA LEU A 223 -10.03 0.97 -5.76
C LEU A 223 -10.78 1.49 -4.53
N GLY A 224 -10.77 0.73 -3.43
CA GLY A 224 -11.31 1.19 -2.15
C GLY A 224 -10.56 2.41 -1.61
N ALA A 225 -9.22 2.36 -1.65
CA ALA A 225 -8.35 3.42 -1.17
C ALA A 225 -8.53 4.73 -1.96
N LEU A 226 -8.66 4.65 -3.28
CA LEU A 226 -8.95 5.81 -4.13
C LEU A 226 -10.31 6.44 -3.83
N GLN A 227 -11.31 5.64 -3.42
CA GLN A 227 -12.61 6.18 -3.02
C GLN A 227 -12.52 6.94 -1.70
N LEU A 228 -11.85 6.39 -0.68
CA LEU A 228 -11.60 7.08 0.59
C LEU A 228 -10.77 8.35 0.39
N TRP A 229 -9.74 8.30 -0.45
CA TRP A 229 -8.95 9.48 -0.81
C TRP A 229 -9.75 10.54 -1.57
N ARG A 230 -10.65 10.13 -2.48
CA ARG A 230 -11.59 11.06 -3.14
C ARG A 230 -12.54 11.73 -2.13
N THR A 231 -12.93 11.01 -1.08
CA THR A 231 -13.68 11.60 0.04
C THR A 231 -12.80 12.58 0.81
N GLN A 232 -11.55 12.21 1.14
CA GLN A 232 -10.58 13.05 1.86
C GLN A 232 -10.36 14.40 1.17
N ARG A 233 -10.20 14.40 -0.16
CA ARG A 233 -10.03 15.62 -0.97
C ARG A 233 -11.18 16.63 -0.84
N LYS A 234 -12.36 16.19 -0.38
CA LYS A 234 -13.56 17.02 -0.22
C LYS A 234 -13.90 17.29 1.24
N ASP A 235 -13.78 16.26 2.07
CA ASP A 235 -14.11 16.27 3.50
C ASP A 235 -13.16 15.32 4.25
N PRO A 236 -12.01 15.83 4.74
CA PRO A 236 -11.06 15.05 5.53
C PRO A 236 -11.66 14.37 6.77
N GLY A 237 -12.58 15.06 7.45
CA GLY A 237 -13.20 14.54 8.67
C GLY A 237 -14.10 13.36 8.36
N LYS A 238 -14.90 13.45 7.28
CA LYS A 238 -15.71 12.32 6.82
C LYS A 238 -14.84 11.14 6.40
N ALA A 239 -13.78 11.35 5.62
CA ALA A 239 -12.92 10.26 5.16
C ALA A 239 -12.28 9.47 6.31
N LEU A 240 -11.84 10.17 7.38
CA LEU A 240 -11.32 9.51 8.59
C LEU A 240 -12.42 8.76 9.36
N SER A 241 -13.63 9.30 9.42
CA SER A 241 -14.78 8.58 9.99
C SER A 241 -15.11 7.32 9.19
N ASP A 242 -15.18 7.42 7.87
CA ASP A 242 -15.44 6.31 6.96
C ASP A 242 -14.35 5.23 7.10
N TYR A 243 -13.07 5.64 7.10
CA TYR A 243 -11.90 4.78 7.30
C TYR A 243 -12.01 3.96 8.60
N SER A 244 -12.25 4.65 9.72
CA SER A 244 -12.37 3.99 11.03
C SER A 244 -13.62 3.10 11.15
N ASN A 245 -14.76 3.50 10.57
CA ASN A 245 -16.00 2.73 10.58
C ASN A 245 -15.82 1.34 9.96
N GLY A 246 -15.12 1.24 8.82
CA GLY A 246 -14.81 -0.04 8.20
C GLY A 246 -13.88 -0.89 9.06
N MET A 247 -12.80 -0.31 9.58
CA MET A 247 -11.75 -1.04 10.29
C MET A 247 -12.15 -1.58 11.65
N THR A 248 -13.00 -0.84 12.36
CA THR A 248 -13.46 -1.26 13.68
C THR A 248 -14.18 -2.62 13.63
N LEU A 249 -14.74 -2.98 12.48
CA LEU A 249 -15.52 -4.21 12.29
C LEU A 249 -14.64 -5.46 12.19
N GLY A 250 -13.34 -5.33 11.89
CA GLY A 250 -12.46 -6.47 11.69
C GLY A 250 -13.05 -7.50 10.72
N ASN A 251 -13.27 -8.73 11.20
CA ASN A 251 -13.84 -9.85 10.46
C ASN A 251 -15.27 -10.20 10.89
N THR A 252 -16.00 -9.25 11.47
CA THR A 252 -17.40 -9.46 11.88
C THR A 252 -18.40 -9.27 10.74
N LYS A 253 -17.91 -8.87 9.56
CA LYS A 253 -18.68 -8.53 8.36
C LYS A 253 -18.06 -9.12 7.11
N THR A 254 -18.89 -9.34 6.11
CA THR A 254 -18.44 -9.74 4.78
C THR A 254 -17.74 -8.58 4.08
N LEU A 255 -16.91 -8.88 3.07
CA LEU A 255 -16.19 -7.86 2.32
C LEU A 255 -17.08 -6.72 1.78
N PRO A 256 -18.22 -6.97 1.11
CA PRO A 256 -19.08 -5.88 0.63
C PRO A 256 -19.67 -5.03 1.76
N GLU A 257 -19.93 -5.63 2.92
CA GLU A 257 -20.41 -4.91 4.11
C GLU A 257 -19.30 -4.04 4.72
N LEU A 258 -18.03 -4.48 4.70
CA LEU A 258 -16.88 -3.68 5.12
C LEU A 258 -16.70 -2.45 4.22
N PHE A 259 -16.77 -2.64 2.90
CA PHE A 259 -16.76 -1.53 1.94
C PHE A 259 -17.92 -0.55 2.19
N SER A 260 -19.14 -1.07 2.36
CA SER A 260 -20.32 -0.24 2.65
C SER A 260 -20.18 0.53 3.97
N ALA A 261 -19.57 -0.07 5.00
CA ALA A 261 -19.34 0.59 6.28
C ALA A 261 -18.34 1.75 6.19
N ALA A 262 -17.41 1.68 5.23
CA ALA A 262 -16.50 2.76 4.89
C ALA A 262 -17.06 3.71 3.81
N ASP A 263 -18.37 3.67 3.53
CA ASP A 263 -19.04 4.49 2.51
C ASP A 263 -18.37 4.42 1.12
N ILE A 264 -17.84 3.24 0.78
CA ILE A 264 -17.21 2.94 -0.50
C ILE A 264 -17.90 1.73 -1.15
N GLU A 265 -17.80 1.63 -2.47
CA GLU A 265 -18.38 0.54 -3.24
C GLU A 265 -17.33 -0.51 -3.59
N LEU A 266 -17.64 -1.79 -3.42
CA LEU A 266 -16.87 -2.89 -3.99
C LEU A 266 -17.27 -3.07 -5.46
N GLY A 267 -16.67 -2.27 -6.35
CA GLY A 267 -17.04 -2.20 -7.77
C GLY A 267 -15.85 -2.42 -8.71
N PHE A 268 -16.03 -3.27 -9.73
CA PHE A 268 -14.99 -3.60 -10.71
C PHE A 268 -15.34 -3.16 -12.14
N GLY A 269 -16.42 -2.39 -12.30
CA GLY A 269 -16.87 -1.92 -13.61
C GLY A 269 -15.94 -0.89 -14.24
N GLU A 270 -15.88 -0.85 -15.57
CA GLU A 270 -15.06 0.09 -16.32
C GLU A 270 -15.39 1.56 -16.00
N GLU A 271 -16.68 1.89 -15.85
CA GLU A 271 -17.12 3.24 -15.48
C GLU A 271 -16.63 3.64 -14.08
N HIS A 272 -16.70 2.71 -13.12
CA HIS A 272 -16.22 2.93 -11.75
C HIS A 272 -14.71 3.19 -11.74
N LEU A 273 -13.92 2.29 -12.37
CA LEU A 273 -12.48 2.46 -12.51
C LEU A 273 -12.12 3.78 -13.21
N SER A 274 -12.78 4.08 -14.33
CA SER A 274 -12.54 5.30 -15.11
C SER A 274 -12.81 6.56 -14.29
N SER A 275 -13.84 6.54 -13.43
CA SER A 275 -14.11 7.65 -12.52
C SER A 275 -13.00 7.86 -11.50
N LEU A 276 -12.41 6.80 -10.94
CA LEU A 276 -11.32 6.89 -9.97
C LEU A 276 -10.03 7.39 -10.65
N ILE A 277 -9.68 6.83 -11.82
CA ILE A 277 -8.51 7.27 -12.59
C ILE A 277 -8.65 8.73 -13.03
N LYS A 278 -9.86 9.19 -13.34
CA LYS A 278 -10.11 10.60 -13.65
C LYS A 278 -9.79 11.50 -12.44
N GLU A 279 -10.17 11.11 -11.23
CA GLU A 279 -9.84 11.86 -10.01
C GLU A 279 -8.33 11.95 -9.81
N VAL A 280 -7.59 10.84 -10.01
CA VAL A 280 -6.13 10.83 -9.95
C VAL A 280 -5.53 11.82 -10.95
N ARG A 281 -5.99 11.81 -12.21
CA ARG A 281 -5.51 12.75 -13.24
C ARG A 281 -5.80 14.21 -12.90
N VAL A 282 -6.95 14.51 -12.31
CA VAL A 282 -7.28 15.85 -11.84
C VAL A 282 -6.31 16.28 -10.75
N ALA A 283 -6.05 15.41 -9.77
CA ALA A 283 -5.09 15.70 -8.70
C ALA A 283 -3.67 15.91 -9.21
N MET A 284 -3.22 15.10 -10.16
CA MET A 284 -1.89 15.27 -10.79
C MET A 284 -1.79 16.64 -11.48
N ALA A 285 -2.83 17.06 -12.21
CA ALA A 285 -2.86 18.36 -12.89
C ALA A 285 -2.94 19.57 -11.93
N GLU A 286 -3.33 19.37 -10.66
CA GLU A 286 -3.29 20.40 -9.62
C GLU A 286 -1.88 20.56 -9.00
N LEU A 287 -1.00 19.57 -9.19
CA LEU A 287 0.36 19.54 -8.64
C LEU A 287 1.43 20.04 -9.63
N ASP A 288 1.10 20.04 -10.93
CA ASP A 288 1.90 20.60 -12.03
C ASP A 288 1.88 22.13 -12.06
#